data_AF-A0A7X5FPG2-F1
#
_entry.id   AF-A0A7X5FPG2-F1
#
_cell.length_a   1.000
_cell.length_b   1.000
_cell.length_c   1.000
_cell.angle_alpha   90.00
_cell.angle_beta   90.00
_cell.angle_gamma   90.00
#
_symmetry.space_group_name_H-M   'P 1'
#
loop_
_entity.id
_entity.type
_entity.pdbx_description
1 polymer ?
#
loop_
_entity_poly.entity_id
_entity_poly.type
_entity_poly.pdbx_seq_one_letter_code
_entity_poly.pdbx_strand_id
1 'polypeptide(L)' 'MTAIISEEQVKKLREAHVAVPDVNETCIGCSACVAIAPDVFELNDDGLSEVVSRENYEGLEVDDAIAACPVDAISWVE' A
#
# COMPACT_ATOMS: atom_id res chain seq x y z
N MET A 1 -9.75 -12.41 6.17
CA MET A 1 -9.16 -12.63 4.83
C MET A 1 -9.22 -11.30 4.14
N THR A 2 -8.17 -10.52 4.33
CA THR A 2 -7.99 -9.23 3.67
C THR A 2 -7.73 -9.50 2.19
N ALA A 3 -8.34 -8.74 1.29
CA ALA A 3 -8.12 -8.92 -0.15
C ALA A 3 -6.95 -8.02 -0.54
N ILE A 4 -5.83 -8.60 -0.97
CA ILE A 4 -4.73 -7.84 -1.57
C ILE A 4 -5.20 -7.28 -2.92
N ILE A 5 -4.80 -6.05 -3.23
CA ILE A 5 -5.17 -5.39 -4.48
C ILE A 5 -4.60 -6.17 -5.68
N SER A 6 -5.46 -6.50 -6.64
CA SER A 6 -5.01 -7.14 -7.89
C SER A 6 -4.60 -6.12 -8.94
N GLU A 7 -3.80 -6.54 -9.93
CA GLU A 7 -3.40 -5.68 -11.05
C GLU A 7 -4.61 -5.08 -11.80
N GLU A 8 -5.70 -5.84 -11.93
CA GLU A 8 -6.95 -5.37 -12.54
C GLU A 8 -7.60 -4.25 -11.71
N GLN A 9 -7.53 -4.33 -10.38
CA GLN A 9 -8.06 -3.29 -9.49
C GLN A 9 -7.20 -2.04 -9.52
N VAL A 10 -5.87 -2.20 -9.51
CA VAL A 10 -4.94 -1.06 -9.70
C VAL A 10 -5.26 -0.34 -11.00
N LYS A 11 -5.39 -1.08 -12.12
CA LYS A 11 -5.71 -0.48 -13.42
C LYS A 11 -7.03 0.28 -13.39
N LYS A 12 -8.08 -0.32 -12.81
CA LYS A 12 -9.40 0.31 -12.72
C LYS A 12 -9.38 1.60 -11.89
N LEU A 13 -8.65 1.62 -10.78
CA LEU A 13 -8.53 2.80 -9.92
C LEU A 13 -7.76 3.93 -10.61
N ARG A 14 -6.67 3.60 -11.33
CA ARG A 14 -5.92 4.57 -12.14
C ARG A 14 -6.77 5.15 -13.28
N GLU A 15 -7.54 4.32 -13.99
CA GLU A 15 -8.50 4.79 -15.01
C GLU A 15 -9.55 5.75 -14.43
N ALA A 16 -9.92 5.55 -13.16
CA ALA A 16 -10.80 6.42 -12.40
C ALA A 16 -10.11 7.65 -11.78
N HIS A 17 -8.81 7.85 -12.05
CA HIS A 17 -7.97 8.92 -11.47
C HIS A 17 -7.96 8.91 -9.94
N VAL A 18 -7.95 7.71 -9.35
CA VAL A 18 -7.80 7.51 -7.91
C VAL A 18 -6.35 7.18 -7.62
N ALA A 19 -5.71 7.94 -6.73
CA ALA A 19 -4.36 7.66 -6.28
C ALA A 19 -4.32 6.33 -5.50
N VAL A 20 -3.37 5.47 -5.83
CA VAL A 20 -3.19 4.15 -5.21
C VAL A 20 -1.79 4.11 -4.60
N PRO A 21 -1.60 3.62 -3.36
CA PRO A 21 -0.27 3.37 -2.86
C PRO A 21 0.33 2.15 -3.56
N ASP A 22 1.62 2.19 -3.81
CA ASP A 22 2.42 1.08 -4.34
C ASP A 22 3.59 0.80 -3.40
N VAL A 23 3.93 -0.48 -3.25
CA VAL A 23 5.10 -0.92 -2.50
C VAL A 23 6.05 -1.61 -3.47
N ASN A 24 7.25 -1.05 -3.62
CA ASN A 24 8.25 -1.58 -4.55
C ASN A 24 9.14 -2.67 -3.89
N GLU A 25 10.02 -3.26 -4.70
CA GLU A 25 10.92 -4.34 -4.31
C GLU A 25 11.98 -3.98 -3.24
N THR A 26 12.14 -2.71 -2.89
CA THR A 26 13.07 -2.29 -1.82
C THR A 26 12.51 -2.53 -0.42
N CYS A 27 11.25 -2.95 -0.32
CA CYS A 27 10.60 -3.30 0.93
C CYS A 27 11.40 -4.37 1.69
N ILE A 28 11.65 -4.13 2.98
CA ILE A 28 12.41 -5.02 3.87
C ILE A 28 11.55 -5.67 4.96
N GLY A 29 10.22 -5.51 4.90
CA GLY A 29 9.32 -6.12 5.88
C GLY A 29 9.36 -5.52 7.29
N CYS A 30 9.71 -4.23 7.43
CA CYS A 30 9.85 -3.59 8.75
C CYS A 30 8.55 -3.34 9.51
N SER A 31 7.39 -3.64 8.90
CA SER A 31 6.02 -3.51 9.43
C SER A 31 5.56 -2.12 9.90
N ALA A 32 6.35 -1.06 9.69
CA ALA A 32 5.96 0.32 10.06
C ALA A 32 4.66 0.77 9.38
N CYS A 33 4.51 0.48 8.08
CA CYS A 33 3.30 0.80 7.31
C CYS A 33 2.05 0.09 7.84
N VAL A 34 2.17 -1.18 8.24
CA VAL A 34 1.07 -1.96 8.81
C VAL A 34 0.69 -1.43 10.19
N ALA A 35 1.63 -0.92 10.97
CA ALA A 35 1.34 -0.32 12.27
C ALA A 35 0.61 1.03 12.15
N ILE A 36 0.90 1.81 11.10
CA ILE A 36 0.32 3.14 10.86
C ILE A 36 -1.02 3.03 10.12
N ALA A 37 -1.04 2.30 9.01
CA ALA A 37 -2.21 2.12 8.16
C ALA A 37 -2.50 0.61 7.98
N PRO A 38 -2.92 -0.10 9.06
CA PRO A 38 -3.22 -1.56 9.03
C PRO A 38 -4.34 -1.92 8.06
N ASP A 39 -5.13 -0.92 7.72
CA ASP A 39 -6.27 -0.97 6.83
C ASP A 39 -5.85 -0.94 5.34
N VAL A 40 -4.64 -0.48 5.06
CA VAL A 40 -4.07 -0.27 3.71
C VAL A 40 -2.92 -1.23 3.43
N PHE A 41 -2.13 -1.58 4.44
CA PHE A 41 -0.96 -2.43 4.25
C PHE A 41 -1.07 -3.71 5.08
N GLU A 42 -0.69 -4.83 4.47
CA GLU A 42 -0.58 -6.14 5.12
C GLU A 42 0.78 -6.76 4.75
N LEU A 43 1.37 -7.57 5.64
CA LEU A 43 2.55 -8.35 5.28
C LEU A 43 2.12 -9.69 4.69
N ASN A 44 2.70 -10.07 3.55
CA ASN A 44 2.51 -11.37 2.94
C ASN A 44 3.34 -12.47 3.63
N ASP A 45 3.23 -13.70 3.12
CA ASP A 45 3.94 -14.87 3.68
C ASP A 45 5.48 -14.76 3.56
N ASP A 46 5.98 -13.94 2.64
CA ASP A 46 7.41 -13.62 2.49
C ASP A 46 7.87 -12.49 3.42
N GLY A 47 6.95 -11.93 4.22
CA GLY A 47 7.22 -10.83 5.14
C GLY A 47 7.33 -9.46 4.45
N LEU A 48 6.94 -9.34 3.19
CA LEU A 48 6.93 -8.09 2.44
C LEU A 48 5.55 -7.42 2.52
N SER A 49 5.54 -6.09 2.50
CA SER A 49 4.30 -5.32 2.54
C SER A 49 3.58 -5.36 1.19
N GLU A 50 2.28 -5.61 1.23
CA GLU A 50 1.36 -5.55 0.11
C GLU A 50 0.20 -4.59 0.43
N VAL A 51 -0.44 -4.09 -0.63
CA VAL A 51 -1.53 -3.12 -0.50
C VAL A 51 -2.87 -3.86 -0.48
N VAL A 52 -3.68 -3.55 0.51
CA VAL A 52 -5.05 -4.03 0.66
C VAL A 52 -5.96 -3.33 -0.33
N SER A 53 -6.80 -4.09 -1.01
CA SER A 53 -7.77 -3.62 -1.98
C SER A 53 -8.83 -2.72 -1.34
N ARG A 54 -9.00 -1.51 -1.88
CA ARG A 54 -10.01 -0.53 -1.45
C ARG A 54 -10.60 0.24 -2.63
N GLU A 55 -11.74 0.89 -2.39
CA GLU A 55 -12.35 1.81 -3.36
C GLU A 55 -11.57 3.13 -3.48
N ASN A 56 -10.92 3.57 -2.41
CA ASN A 56 -10.00 4.70 -2.36
C ASN A 56 -9.04 4.55 -1.17
N TYR A 57 -8.00 5.39 -1.17
CA TYR A 57 -6.95 5.41 -0.15
C TYR A 57 -6.81 6.76 0.55
N GLU A 58 -7.72 7.70 0.27
CA GLU A 58 -7.70 9.04 0.85
C GLU A 58 -8.02 8.99 2.35
N GLY A 59 -7.25 9.72 3.16
CA GLY A 59 -7.48 9.82 4.61
C GLY A 59 -7.16 8.54 5.40
N LEU A 60 -6.47 7.57 4.81
CA LEU A 60 -6.08 6.30 5.46
C LEU A 60 -4.62 6.29 5.94
N GLU A 61 -4.10 7.46 6.34
CA GLU A 61 -2.74 7.59 6.93
C GLU A 61 -1.62 7.04 6.02
N VAL A 62 -1.87 6.98 4.71
CA VAL A 62 -0.91 6.48 3.71
C VAL A 62 0.31 7.40 3.61
N ASP A 63 0.11 8.71 3.70
CA ASP A 63 1.22 9.68 3.72
C ASP A 63 2.14 9.47 4.93
N ASP A 64 1.57 9.15 6.09
CA ASP A 64 2.34 8.85 7.30
C ASP A 64 3.09 7.52 7.16
N ALA A 65 2.47 6.51 6.54
CA ALA A 65 3.12 5.23 6.24
C ALA A 65 4.28 5.40 5.24
N ILE A 66 4.12 6.25 4.22
CA ILE A 66 5.18 6.63 3.27
C ILE A 66 6.35 7.27 4.03
N ALA A 67 6.08 8.29 4.85
CA ALA A 67 7.10 9.01 5.62
C ALA A 67 7.83 8.14 6.66
N ALA A 68 7.16 7.11 7.18
CA ALA A 68 7.73 6.19 8.15
C ALA A 68 8.57 5.06 7.53
N CYS A 69 8.50 4.85 6.20
CA CYS A 69 9.23 3.77 5.55
C CYS A 69 10.74 4.05 5.59
N PRO A 70 11.56 3.23 6.28
CA PRO A 70 12.98 3.49 6.47
C PRO A 70 13.81 3.34 5.17
N VAL A 71 13.19 2.84 4.11
CA VAL A 71 13.81 2.54 2.81
C VAL A 71 13.04 3.18 1.65
N ASP A 72 12.08 4.07 1.95
CA ASP A 72 11.27 4.78 0.94
C ASP A 72 10.62 3.83 -0.10
N ALA A 73 10.21 2.64 0.32
CA ALA A 73 9.63 1.62 -0.56
C ALA A 73 8.18 1.92 -0.98
N ILE A 74 7.51 2.88 -0.33
CA ILE A 74 6.09 3.17 -0.51
C ILE A 74 5.95 4.50 -1.23
N SER A 75 5.10 4.54 -2.25
CA SER A 75 4.82 5.78 -2.99
C SER A 75 3.41 5.80 -3.56
N TRP A 76 2.90 7.00 -3.85
CA TRP A 76 1.66 7.16 -4.59
C TRP A 76 1.91 6.92 -6.09
N VAL A 77 1.06 6.11 -6.69
CA VAL A 77 0.99 5.90 -8.14
C VAL A 77 -0.37 6.37 -8.65
N GLU A 78 -0.33 7.23 -9.65
CA GLU A 78 -1.48 7.79 -10.37
C GLU A 78 -1.73 7.04 -11.69
#